data_AF-A0A920KAG7-F1
#
_entry.id   AF-A0A920KAG7-F1
#
_cell.length_a   1.000
_cell.length_b   1.000
_cell.length_c   1.000
_cell.angle_alpha   90.00
_cell.angle_beta   90.00
_cell.angle_gamma   90.00
#
_symmetry.space_group_name_H-M   'P 1'
#
loop_
_entity.id
_entity.type
_entity.pdbx_description
1 polymer ?
#
loop_
_entity_poly.entity_id
_entity_poly.type
_entity_poly.pdbx_seq_one_letter_code
_entity_poly.pdbx_strand_id
1 'polypeptide(L)'
;MIIVFYYCYRGYGGNKGQPSEEGLRKDGEAALEFASREGFEASNIILYGESLGTGVVVDLGTRAMFKGIVLEAPYTSIEALAKKRYWFIPVSYLLKDKFDSINKVSQLTSPTLVLHGDSDKVINPRLRPATL
;
A
#
# COMPACT_ATOMS: atom_id res chain seq x y z
N MET A 1 -15.28 20.00 6.70
CA MET A 1 -15.63 18.69 7.29
C MET A 1 -14.73 17.65 6.64
N ILE A 2 -14.12 16.76 7.42
CA ILE A 2 -13.33 15.63 6.92
C ILE A 2 -14.12 14.37 7.27
N ILE A 3 -14.33 13.49 6.29
CA ILE A 3 -14.96 12.19 6.48
C ILE A 3 -13.86 11.15 6.45
N VAL A 4 -13.89 10.23 7.42
CA VAL A 4 -12.94 9.14 7.50
C VAL A 4 -13.69 7.84 7.19
N PHE A 5 -13.22 7.14 6.16
CA PHE A 5 -13.77 5.88 5.72
C PHE A 5 -12.73 4.78 5.88
N TYR A 6 -13.05 3.78 6.70
CA TYR A 6 -12.21 2.59 6.91
C TYR A 6 -12.93 1.35 6.40
N TYR A 7 -12.17 0.44 5.81
CA TYR A 7 -12.63 -0.88 5.41
C TYR A 7 -11.63 -1.95 5.86
N CYS A 8 -12.12 -3.16 6.08
CA CYS A 8 -11.28 -4.31 6.39
C CYS A 8 -11.04 -5.13 5.12
N TYR A 9 -9.82 -5.62 4.95
CA TYR A 9 -9.49 -6.54 3.88
C TYR A 9 -10.15 -7.91 4.03
N ARG A 10 -10.28 -8.64 2.93
CA ARG A 10 -10.61 -10.08 2.95
C ARG A 10 -9.63 -10.86 3.82
N GLY A 11 -10.13 -11.81 4.60
CA GLY A 11 -9.34 -12.60 5.55
C GLY A 11 -9.00 -11.89 6.86
N TYR A 12 -9.37 -10.61 7.02
CA TYR A 12 -9.22 -9.84 8.25
C TYR A 12 -10.59 -9.39 8.78
N GLY A 13 -10.69 -9.11 10.09
CA GLY A 13 -11.92 -8.56 10.68
C GLY A 13 -13.18 -9.41 10.51
N GLY A 14 -13.03 -10.72 10.26
CA GLY A 14 -14.15 -11.63 9.98
C GLY A 14 -14.59 -11.69 8.51
N ASN A 15 -13.96 -10.92 7.61
CA ASN A 15 -14.26 -10.97 6.18
C ASN A 15 -13.81 -12.30 5.57
N LYS A 16 -14.70 -12.92 4.78
CA LYS A 16 -14.40 -14.16 4.05
C LYS A 16 -13.31 -13.95 3.00
N GLY A 17 -12.63 -15.03 2.63
CA GLY A 17 -11.56 -15.03 1.63
C GLY A 17 -10.16 -15.13 2.24
N GLN A 18 -9.16 -15.20 1.39
CA GLN A 18 -7.74 -15.23 1.78
C GLN A 18 -7.04 -13.97 1.27
N PRO A 19 -6.16 -13.36 2.08
CA PRO A 19 -5.41 -12.19 1.66
C PRO A 19 -4.40 -12.56 0.57
N SER A 20 -4.31 -11.73 -0.46
CA SER A 20 -3.33 -11.80 -1.55
C SER A 20 -3.16 -10.41 -2.15
N GLU A 21 -2.06 -10.11 -2.83
CA GLU A 21 -1.83 -8.77 -3.41
C GLU A 21 -2.99 -8.33 -4.30
N GLU A 22 -3.40 -9.20 -5.22
CA GLU A 22 -4.55 -8.97 -6.09
C GLU A 22 -5.88 -8.86 -5.31
N GLY A 23 -6.02 -9.62 -4.21
CA GLY A 23 -7.20 -9.59 -3.38
C GLY A 23 -7.37 -8.29 -2.62
N LEU A 24 -6.31 -7.84 -1.94
CA LEU A 24 -6.31 -6.58 -1.18
C LEU A 24 -6.49 -5.37 -2.11
N ARG A 25 -5.88 -5.42 -3.31
CA ARG A 25 -6.07 -4.43 -4.36
C ARG A 25 -7.54 -4.32 -4.76
N LYS A 26 -8.23 -5.44 -5.02
CA LYS A 26 -9.67 -5.48 -5.32
C LYS A 26 -10.54 -4.95 -4.18
N ASP A 27 -10.17 -5.22 -2.93
CA ASP A 27 -10.91 -4.70 -1.78
C ASP A 27 -10.83 -3.17 -1.72
N GLY A 28 -9.66 -2.59 -2.01
CA GLY A 28 -9.51 -1.14 -2.12
C GLY A 28 -10.20 -0.52 -3.34
N GLU A 29 -10.26 -1.23 -4.47
CA GLU A 29 -11.10 -0.80 -5.62
C GLU A 29 -12.57 -0.75 -5.24
N ALA A 30 -13.08 -1.76 -4.54
CA ALA A 30 -14.46 -1.79 -4.07
C ALA A 30 -14.75 -0.64 -3.08
N ALA A 31 -13.78 -0.31 -2.23
CA ALA A 31 -13.87 0.84 -1.32
C ALA A 31 -13.97 2.18 -2.08
N LEU A 32 -13.17 2.36 -3.13
CA LEU A 32 -13.23 3.54 -3.99
C LEU A 32 -14.50 3.61 -4.82
N GLU A 33 -14.98 2.48 -5.32
CA GLU A 33 -16.26 2.39 -6.02
C GLU A 33 -17.42 2.78 -5.10
N PHE A 34 -17.41 2.30 -3.85
CA PHE A 34 -18.38 2.71 -2.83
C PHE A 34 -18.31 4.22 -2.60
N ALA A 35 -17.12 4.79 -2.36
CA ALA A 35 -16.96 6.24 -2.17
C ALA A 35 -17.48 7.04 -3.37
N SER A 36 -17.23 6.58 -4.60
CA SER A 36 -17.75 7.22 -5.80
C SER A 36 -19.27 7.19 -5.87
N ARG A 37 -19.92 6.09 -5.45
CA ARG A 37 -21.39 5.98 -5.40
C ARG A 37 -22.00 6.90 -4.33
N GLU A 38 -21.27 7.16 -3.25
CA GLU A 38 -21.63 8.15 -2.23
C GLU A 38 -21.33 9.61 -2.66
N GLY A 39 -20.84 9.82 -3.89
CA GLY A 39 -20.60 11.14 -4.46
C GLY A 39 -19.21 11.73 -4.21
N PHE A 40 -18.24 10.93 -3.75
CA PHE A 40 -16.85 11.38 -3.58
C PHE A 40 -16.04 11.13 -4.86
N GLU A 41 -15.66 12.21 -5.53
CA GLU A 41 -14.70 12.15 -6.64
C GLU A 41 -13.27 11.88 -6.14
N ALA A 42 -12.45 11.19 -6.95
CA ALA A 42 -11.05 10.91 -6.63
C ALA A 42 -10.25 12.17 -6.25
N SER A 43 -10.50 13.28 -6.95
CA SER A 43 -9.91 14.61 -6.70
C SER A 43 -10.20 15.19 -5.31
N ASN A 44 -11.19 14.62 -4.61
CA ASN A 44 -11.59 14.99 -3.25
C ASN A 44 -11.23 13.92 -2.20
N ILE A 45 -10.61 12.80 -2.62
CA ILE A 45 -10.22 11.69 -1.75
C ILE A 45 -8.72 11.76 -1.48
N ILE A 46 -8.34 11.54 -0.22
CA ILE A 46 -6.95 11.27 0.18
C ILE A 46 -6.85 9.77 0.44
N LEU A 47 -5.93 9.09 -0.26
CA LEU A 47 -5.61 7.70 0.04
C LEU A 47 -4.64 7.66 1.21
N TYR A 48 -4.90 6.77 2.17
CA TYR A 48 -4.05 6.54 3.32
C TYR A 48 -3.75 5.05 3.45
N GLY A 49 -2.47 4.71 3.61
CA GLY A 49 -2.02 3.34 3.83
C GLY A 49 -0.93 3.29 4.88
N GLU A 50 -0.98 2.28 5.73
CA GLU A 50 0.01 1.99 6.76
C GLU A 50 0.57 0.58 6.57
N SER A 51 1.88 0.43 6.66
CA SER A 51 2.57 -0.86 6.52
C SER A 51 2.09 -1.62 5.26
N LEU A 52 1.51 -2.82 5.37
CA LEU A 52 0.94 -3.58 4.23
C LEU A 52 0.04 -2.72 3.32
N GLY A 53 -0.76 -1.83 3.90
CA GLY A 53 -1.68 -0.95 3.19
C GLY A 53 -0.98 0.04 2.26
N THR A 54 0.29 0.39 2.49
CA THR A 54 1.02 1.28 1.57
C THR A 54 1.17 0.67 0.18
N GLY A 55 1.37 -0.65 0.09
CA GLY A 55 1.46 -1.34 -1.21
C GLY A 55 0.14 -1.31 -1.98
N VAL A 56 -0.99 -1.42 -1.28
CA VAL A 56 -2.33 -1.31 -1.87
C VAL A 56 -2.57 0.12 -2.34
N VAL A 57 -2.25 1.11 -1.50
CA VAL A 57 -2.45 2.53 -1.83
C VAL A 57 -1.56 2.98 -2.98
N VAL A 58 -0.30 2.52 -3.05
CA VAL A 58 0.57 2.79 -4.20
C VAL A 58 -0.06 2.24 -5.47
N ASP A 59 -0.57 1.01 -5.49
CA ASP A 59 -1.21 0.44 -6.68
C ASP A 59 -2.49 1.18 -7.10
N LEU A 60 -3.35 1.55 -6.14
CA LEU A 60 -4.56 2.32 -6.45
C LEU A 60 -4.23 3.75 -6.91
N GLY A 61 -3.20 4.35 -6.30
CA GLY A 61 -2.76 5.72 -6.57
C GLY A 61 -2.17 5.92 -7.97
N THR A 62 -1.76 4.86 -8.67
CA THR A 62 -1.32 4.97 -10.08
C THR A 62 -2.49 5.06 -11.06
N ARG A 63 -3.72 4.75 -10.63
CA ARG A 63 -4.89 4.60 -11.52
C ARG A 63 -5.68 5.89 -11.73
N ALA A 64 -5.54 6.85 -10.82
CA ALA A 64 -6.23 8.13 -10.86
C ALA A 64 -5.43 9.21 -10.12
N MET A 65 -5.75 10.48 -10.40
CA MET A 65 -5.24 11.59 -9.61
C MET A 65 -6.16 11.83 -8.41
N PHE A 66 -5.63 11.58 -7.22
CA PHE A 66 -6.28 11.81 -5.94
C PHE A 66 -5.89 13.18 -5.38
N LYS A 67 -6.65 13.65 -4.38
CA LYS A 67 -6.30 14.89 -3.66
C LYS A 67 -4.94 14.81 -2.98
N GLY A 68 -4.58 13.60 -2.56
CA GLY A 68 -3.27 13.30 -1.99
C GLY A 68 -3.15 11.82 -1.62
N ILE A 69 -1.92 11.41 -1.33
CA ILE A 69 -1.58 10.07 -0.88
C ILE A 69 -0.73 10.20 0.38
N VAL A 70 -1.05 9.43 1.41
CA VAL A 70 -0.28 9.32 2.65
C VAL A 70 0.18 7.88 2.81
N LEU A 71 1.50 7.71 2.86
CA LEU A 71 2.15 6.41 3.08
C LEU A 71 2.85 6.44 4.44
N GLU A 72 2.33 5.68 5.40
CA GLU A 72 2.92 5.53 6.72
C GLU A 72 3.68 4.21 6.84
N ALA A 73 4.94 4.31 7.26
CA ALA A 73 5.89 3.20 7.34
C ALA A 73 5.94 2.34 6.05
N PRO A 74 6.14 2.94 4.85
CA PRO A 74 6.12 2.18 3.61
C PRO A 74 7.36 1.29 3.47
N TYR A 75 7.18 0.19 2.75
CA TYR A 75 8.25 -0.68 2.25
C TYR A 75 8.42 -0.54 0.73
N THR A 76 9.58 -0.96 0.22
CA THR A 76 9.85 -0.99 -1.23
C THR A 76 9.20 -2.18 -1.91
N SER A 77 9.36 -3.38 -1.32
CA SER A 77 8.57 -4.57 -1.62
C SER A 77 8.61 -5.55 -0.45
N ILE A 78 7.59 -6.40 -0.32
CA ILE A 78 7.62 -7.49 0.67
C ILE A 78 8.71 -8.50 0.32
N GLU A 79 9.00 -8.69 -0.97
CA GLU A 79 10.12 -9.50 -1.43
C GLU A 79 11.46 -8.99 -0.89
N ALA A 80 11.73 -7.68 -0.97
CA ALA A 80 12.97 -7.09 -0.47
C ALA A 80 13.13 -7.26 1.04
N LEU A 81 12.04 -7.05 1.80
CA LEU A 81 12.03 -7.27 3.25
C LEU A 81 12.28 -8.74 3.60
N ALA A 82 11.60 -9.65 2.91
CA ALA A 82 11.73 -11.09 3.16
C ALA A 82 13.13 -11.61 2.81
N LYS A 83 13.73 -11.19 1.68
CA LYS A 83 15.12 -11.52 1.31
C LYS A 83 16.12 -11.10 2.38
N LYS A 84 15.92 -9.92 2.96
CA LYS A 84 16.80 -9.40 4.00
C LYS A 84 16.67 -10.17 5.31
N ARG A 85 15.44 -10.57 5.67
CA ARG A 85 15.17 -11.33 6.89
C ARG A 85 15.60 -12.80 6.77
N TYR A 86 15.38 -13.39 5.60
CA TYR A 86 15.60 -14.81 5.31
C TYR A 86 16.61 -14.97 4.18
N TRP A 87 17.82 -14.44 4.38
CA TRP A 87 18.88 -14.39 3.35
C TRP A 87 19.33 -15.77 2.84
N PHE A 88 19.09 -16.83 3.62
CA PHE A 88 19.42 -18.22 3.28
C PHE A 88 18.29 -18.94 2.51
N ILE A 89 17.14 -18.31 2.31
CA ILE A 89 15.98 -18.88 1.60
C ILE A 89 15.89 -18.25 0.20
N PRO A 90 15.60 -19.03 -0.87
CA PRO A 90 15.36 -18.49 -2.21
C PRO A 90 13.99 -17.78 -2.32
N VAL A 91 13.79 -16.70 -1.56
CA VAL A 91 12.52 -15.97 -1.39
C VAL A 91 11.84 -15.61 -2.72
N SER A 92 12.60 -15.18 -3.74
CA SER A 92 12.07 -14.80 -5.05
C SER A 92 11.21 -15.87 -5.74
N TYR A 93 11.52 -17.13 -5.48
CA TYR A 93 10.85 -18.27 -6.12
C TYR A 93 9.64 -18.75 -5.31
N LEU A 94 9.60 -18.44 -4.02
CA LEU A 94 8.57 -18.92 -3.08
C LEU A 94 7.49 -17.88 -2.82
N LEU A 95 7.85 -16.60 -2.85
CA LEU A 95 6.94 -15.51 -2.53
C LEU A 95 6.09 -15.16 -3.75
N LYS A 96 4.79 -15.44 -3.66
CA LYS A 96 3.81 -15.16 -4.71
C LYS A 96 3.43 -13.68 -4.77
N ASP A 97 3.06 -13.12 -3.62
CA ASP A 97 2.60 -11.73 -3.48
C ASP A 97 3.81 -10.85 -3.10
N LYS A 98 4.25 -10.01 -4.04
CA LYS A 98 5.51 -9.27 -3.91
C LYS A 98 5.30 -7.85 -3.38
N PHE A 99 4.14 -7.28 -3.65
CA PHE A 99 3.78 -5.89 -3.35
C PHE A 99 4.88 -4.92 -3.78
N ASP A 100 5.21 -4.96 -5.07
CA ASP A 100 6.34 -4.24 -5.66
C ASP A 100 6.05 -2.74 -5.81
N SER A 101 6.12 -2.03 -4.70
CA SER A 101 5.77 -0.61 -4.60
C SER A 101 6.84 0.27 -5.25
N ILE A 102 8.12 -0.11 -5.18
CA ILE A 102 9.23 0.69 -5.73
C ILE A 102 9.14 0.85 -7.25
N ASN A 103 8.62 -0.15 -7.97
CA ASN A 103 8.43 -0.07 -9.42
C ASN A 103 7.14 0.66 -9.85
N LYS A 104 6.23 0.92 -8.91
CA LYS A 104 4.94 1.59 -9.16
C LYS A 104 4.92 3.03 -8.68
N VAL A 105 5.68 3.36 -7.64
CA VAL A 105 5.63 4.67 -6.96
C VAL A 105 5.98 5.86 -7.85
N SER A 106 6.84 5.67 -8.86
CA SER A 106 7.18 6.71 -9.84
C SER A 106 6.02 7.08 -10.77
N GLN A 107 4.97 6.26 -10.81
CA GLN A 107 3.76 6.49 -11.61
C GLN A 107 2.71 7.30 -10.84
N LEU A 108 2.93 7.56 -9.54
CA LEU A 108 2.03 8.40 -8.75
C LEU A 108 2.10 9.84 -9.24
N THR A 109 0.95 10.38 -9.62
CA THR A 109 0.81 11.79 -10.04
C THR A 109 0.22 12.67 -8.94
N SER A 110 -0.33 12.06 -7.89
CA SER A 110 -0.94 12.76 -6.76
C SER A 110 0.13 13.28 -5.79
N PRO A 111 -0.08 14.44 -5.13
CA PRO A 111 0.78 14.88 -4.03
C PRO A 111 0.92 13.78 -2.98
N THR A 112 2.14 13.36 -2.69
CA THR A 112 2.41 12.20 -1.83
C THR A 112 3.23 12.59 -0.61
N LEU A 113 2.73 12.25 0.58
CA LEU A 113 3.40 12.37 1.86
C LEU A 113 3.88 11.00 2.31
N VAL A 114 5.17 10.90 2.66
CA VAL A 114 5.77 9.70 3.25
C VAL A 114 6.14 9.98 4.69
N LEU A 115 5.64 9.14 5.60
CA LEU A 115 5.91 9.19 7.03
C LEU A 115 6.61 7.90 7.46
N HIS A 116 7.67 8.00 8.25
CA HIS A 116 8.39 6.82 8.72
C HIS A 116 9.05 7.07 10.08
N GLY A 117 8.86 6.14 11.01
CA GLY A 117 9.55 6.15 12.31
C GLY A 117 11.05 5.85 12.15
N ASP A 118 11.90 6.74 12.64
CA ASP A 118 13.36 6.59 12.52
C ASP A 118 13.94 5.37 13.24
N SER A 119 13.16 4.81 14.15
CA SER A 119 13.46 3.67 15.02
C SER A 119 12.70 2.39 14.61
N ASP A 120 12.09 2.37 13.42
CA ASP A 120 11.40 1.18 12.90
C ASP A 120 12.40 0.02 12.68
N LYS A 121 12.15 -1.09 13.39
CA LYS A 121 12.98 -2.32 13.34
C LYS A 121 12.47 -3.34 12.33
N VAL A 122 11.23 -3.20 11.86
CA VAL A 122 10.59 -4.07 10.86
C VAL A 122 10.92 -3.57 9.47
N ILE A 123 10.66 -2.29 9.20
CA ILE A 123 10.91 -1.64 7.92
C ILE A 123 11.92 -0.53 8.20
N ASN A 124 13.21 -0.83 8.16
CA ASN A 124 14.20 0.18 8.54
C ASN A 124 14.42 1.21 7.40
N PRO A 125 14.06 2.50 7.58
CA PRO A 125 14.14 3.51 6.51
C PRO A 125 15.58 3.96 6.21
N ARG A 126 16.52 3.72 7.13
CA ARG A 126 17.94 4.09 6.95
C ARG A 126 18.69 3.09 6.07
N LEU A 127 18.12 1.92 5.84
CA LEU A 127 18.69 0.87 5.00
C LEU A 127 18.19 1.04 3.56
N ARG A 128 18.67 2.10 2.90
CA ARG A 128 18.29 2.52 1.54
C ARG A 128 18.64 1.47 0.47
N PRO A 129 17.74 1.15 -0.48
CA PRO A 129 17.99 1.33 -1.90
C PRO A 129 17.73 2.80 -2.24
N ALA A 130 18.52 3.37 -3.15
CA ALA A 130 18.43 4.79 -3.50
C ALA A 130 17.00 5.22 -3.88
N THR A 131 16.63 6.43 -3.43
CA THR A 131 15.48 7.26 -3.85
C THR A 131 14.06 6.75 -3.58
N LEU A 132 13.50 7.24 -2.48
CA LEU A 132 12.20 7.93 -2.44
C LEU A 132 12.43 9.32 -1.82
#